data_AF-A0A2P8CX99-F1
#
_entry.id   AF-A0A2P8CX99-F1
#
_cell.length_a   1.000
_cell.length_b   1.000
_cell.length_c   1.000
_cell.angle_alpha   90.00
_cell.angle_beta   90.00
_cell.angle_gamma   90.00
#
_symmetry.space_group_name_H-M   'P 1'
#
loop_
_entity.id
_entity.type
_entity.pdbx_description
1 polymer ?
#
loop_
_entity_poly.entity_id
_entity_poly.type
_entity_poly.pdbx_seq_one_letter_code
_entity_poly.pdbx_strand_id
1 'polypeptide(L)'
;MKKKWILTIVWLASFVLCLCLVESFFYFKNGDGIPFLLSDDRVAAWRPVRNLYFPYLSGVLAFWFIRPFPPAKTLQAGKRRFTLAICCTLLFNVIVLFIISQVYWNYQEGTNAIENINDAVTMAAWFSFVVAPVNAFYFGGSSS
;
A
#
# COMPACT_ATOMS: atom_id res chain seq x y z
N MET A 1 2.36 8.44 21.44
CA MET A 1 2.50 7.00 21.03
C MET A 1 1.32 6.36 20.29
N LYS A 2 0.09 6.36 20.81
CA LYS A 2 -1.09 5.64 20.22
C LYS A 2 -1.34 5.92 18.72
N LYS A 3 -1.10 7.16 18.26
CA LYS A 3 -1.34 7.57 16.86
C LYS A 3 -0.36 6.98 15.84
N LYS A 4 0.89 6.70 16.23
CA LYS A 4 1.87 6.04 15.36
C LYS A 4 1.44 4.62 15.04
N TRP A 5 0.98 3.89 16.07
CA TRP A 5 0.42 2.55 15.93
C TRP A 5 -0.78 2.50 14.98
N ILE A 6 -1.71 3.46 15.07
CA ILE A 6 -2.85 3.53 14.15
C ILE A 6 -2.36 3.58 12.71
N LEU A 7 -1.40 4.44 12.40
CA LEU A 7 -0.90 4.60 11.05
C LEU A 7 -0.14 3.35 10.56
N THR A 8 0.66 2.73 11.42
CA THR A 8 1.33 1.44 11.13
C THR A 8 0.32 0.32 10.88
N ILE A 9 -0.75 0.24 11.68
CA ILE A 9 -1.83 -0.72 11.50
C ILE A 9 -2.54 -0.49 10.17
N VAL A 10 -2.78 0.76 9.78
CA VAL A 10 -3.38 1.07 8.47
C VAL A 10 -2.49 0.57 7.34
N TRP A 11 -1.18 0.82 7.39
CA TRP A 11 -0.24 0.28 6.39
C TRP A 11 -0.24 -1.25 6.33
N LEU A 12 -0.21 -1.92 7.49
CA LEU A 12 -0.24 -3.39 7.55
C LEU A 12 -1.58 -3.96 7.07
N ALA A 13 -2.70 -3.38 7.49
CA ALA A 13 -4.03 -3.80 7.08
C ALA A 13 -4.21 -3.62 5.57
N SER A 14 -3.78 -2.50 4.99
CA SER A 14 -3.86 -2.28 3.55
C SER A 14 -2.96 -3.23 2.76
N PHE A 15 -1.76 -3.55 3.27
CA PHE A 15 -0.90 -4.58 2.68
C PHE A 15 -1.61 -5.93 2.63
N VAL A 16 -2.19 -6.37 3.75
CA VAL A 16 -2.95 -7.63 3.82
C VAL A 16 -4.16 -7.60 2.89
N LEU A 17 -4.91 -6.49 2.84
CA LEU A 17 -6.05 -6.34 1.93
C LEU A 17 -5.63 -6.45 0.46
N CYS A 18 -4.50 -5.85 0.07
CA CYS A 18 -3.98 -5.99 -1.30
C CYS A 18 -3.58 -7.44 -1.61
N LEU A 19 -2.96 -8.14 -0.65
CA LEU A 19 -2.65 -9.57 -0.82
C LEU A 19 -3.93 -10.41 -0.93
N CYS A 20 -4.94 -10.18 -0.11
CA CYS A 20 -6.23 -10.86 -0.20
C CYS A 20 -6.92 -10.58 -1.54
N LEU A 21 -6.82 -9.36 -2.06
CA LEU A 21 -7.38 -9.01 -3.37
C LEU A 21 -6.68 -9.77 -4.50
N VAL A 22 -5.34 -9.80 -4.50
CA VAL A 22 -4.58 -10.60 -5.49
C VAL A 22 -4.86 -12.10 -5.31
N GLU A 23 -4.94 -12.58 -4.07
CA GLU A 23 -5.24 -13.97 -3.75
C GLU A 23 -6.64 -14.37 -4.26
N SER A 24 -7.60 -13.45 -4.26
CA SER A 24 -8.94 -13.70 -4.81
C SER A 24 -8.92 -14.09 -6.29
N PHE A 25 -7.93 -13.61 -7.07
CA PHE A 25 -7.81 -13.93 -8.49
C PHE A 25 -7.53 -15.41 -8.78
N PHE A 26 -7.04 -16.19 -7.80
CA PHE A 26 -6.86 -17.64 -7.97
C PHE A 26 -8.15 -18.44 -7.75
N TYR A 27 -9.18 -17.83 -7.15
CA TYR A 27 -10.46 -18.49 -6.88
C TYR A 27 -11.55 -18.04 -7.86
N PHE A 28 -11.36 -16.92 -8.55
CA PHE A 28 -12.25 -16.48 -9.62
C PHE A 28 -11.97 -17.22 -10.93
N LYS A 29 -13.06 -17.60 -11.58
CA LYS A 29 -13.07 -18.15 -12.93
C LYS A 29 -13.67 -17.11 -13.87
N ASN A 30 -13.17 -17.03 -15.10
CA ASN A 30 -13.79 -16.23 -16.15
C ASN A 30 -15.17 -16.82 -16.54
N GLY A 31 -15.87 -16.15 -17.47
CA GLY A 31 -17.17 -16.61 -17.99
C GLY A 31 -17.15 -18.04 -18.55
N ASP A 32 -15.98 -18.52 -18.95
CA ASP A 32 -15.75 -19.86 -19.52
C ASP A 32 -15.28 -20.90 -18.50
N GLY A 33 -15.24 -20.54 -17.20
CA GLY A 33 -14.84 -21.45 -16.12
C GLY A 33 -13.33 -21.66 -15.96
N ILE A 34 -12.51 -20.93 -16.72
CA ILE A 34 -11.04 -20.94 -16.67
C ILE A 34 -10.58 -20.08 -15.49
N PRO A 35 -9.67 -20.57 -14.63
CA PRO A 35 -9.12 -19.77 -13.53
C PRO A 35 -8.36 -18.55 -14.05
N PHE A 36 -8.56 -17.40 -13.39
CA PHE A 36 -7.91 -16.12 -13.74
C PHE A 36 -6.38 -16.18 -13.62
N LEU A 37 -5.87 -16.91 -12.61
CA LEU A 37 -4.46 -17.19 -12.42
C LEU A 37 -4.27 -18.65 -11.99
N LEU A 38 -3.19 -19.27 -12.43
CA LEU A 38 -2.82 -20.63 -12.04
C LEU A 38 -2.15 -20.62 -10.66
N SER A 39 -2.35 -21.68 -9.86
CA SER A 39 -1.76 -21.79 -8.51
C SER A 39 -0.24 -21.60 -8.48
N ASP A 40 0.44 -22.00 -9.55
CA ASP A 40 1.89 -21.98 -9.65
C ASP A 40 2.43 -20.54 -9.77
N ASP A 41 1.59 -19.61 -10.23
CA ASP A 41 1.92 -18.19 -10.40
C ASP A 41 1.67 -17.35 -9.14
N ARG A 42 1.17 -17.94 -8.04
CA ARG A 42 0.86 -17.23 -6.78
C ARG A 42 1.97 -16.33 -6.29
N VAL A 43 3.19 -16.87 -6.23
CA VAL A 43 4.35 -16.12 -5.74
C VAL A 43 4.72 -14.98 -6.69
N ALA A 44 4.55 -15.17 -8.00
CA ALA A 44 4.80 -14.13 -9.00
C ALA A 44 3.78 -12.99 -8.88
N ALA A 45 2.50 -13.31 -8.65
CA ALA A 45 1.44 -12.32 -8.46
C ALA A 45 1.57 -11.50 -7.15
N TRP A 46 2.04 -12.12 -6.06
CA TRP A 46 2.26 -11.41 -4.79
C TRP A 46 3.50 -10.51 -4.80
N ARG A 47 4.50 -10.84 -5.63
CA ARG A 47 5.81 -10.16 -5.61
C ARG A 47 5.71 -8.65 -5.87
N PRO A 48 4.96 -8.14 -6.86
CA PRO A 48 4.77 -6.70 -7.06
C PRO A 48 4.20 -6.01 -5.81
N VAL A 49 3.11 -6.54 -5.23
CA VAL A 49 2.49 -5.95 -4.03
C VAL A 49 3.47 -5.91 -2.86
N ARG A 50 4.21 -6.98 -2.64
CA ARG A 50 5.25 -7.04 -1.60
C ARG A 50 6.33 -5.98 -1.82
N ASN A 51 6.82 -5.87 -3.06
CA ASN A 51 7.87 -4.90 -3.42
C ASN A 51 7.39 -3.45 -3.26
N LEU A 52 6.09 -3.20 -3.46
CA LEU A 52 5.50 -1.89 -3.20
C LEU A 52 5.47 -1.58 -1.70
N TYR A 53 4.94 -2.47 -0.87
CA TYR A 53 4.65 -2.19 0.54
C TYR A 53 5.88 -2.31 1.47
N PHE A 54 6.83 -3.20 1.20
CA PHE A 54 7.99 -3.43 2.07
C PHE A 54 8.86 -2.19 2.28
N PRO A 55 9.18 -1.38 1.27
CA PRO A 55 9.87 -0.10 1.46
C PRO A 55 9.15 0.85 2.41
N TYR A 56 7.81 0.91 2.35
CA TYR A 56 7.05 1.76 3.27
C TYR A 56 7.06 1.21 4.69
N LEU A 57 6.81 -0.08 4.87
CA LEU A 57 6.79 -0.69 6.20
C LEU A 57 8.15 -0.57 6.88
N SER A 58 9.23 -0.88 6.15
CA SER A 58 10.60 -0.72 6.63
C SER A 58 10.96 0.73 6.90
N GLY A 59 10.58 1.66 6.02
CA GLY A 59 10.77 3.10 6.21
C GLY A 59 10.03 3.64 7.42
N VAL A 60 8.74 3.29 7.59
CA VAL A 60 7.93 3.66 8.75
C VAL A 60 8.59 3.19 10.05
N LEU A 61 9.04 1.93 10.09
CA LEU A 61 9.77 1.39 11.23
C LEU A 61 11.08 2.15 11.47
N ALA A 62 11.89 2.39 10.44
CA ALA A 62 13.15 3.11 10.54
C ALA A 62 12.96 4.54 11.09
N PHE A 63 12.02 5.32 10.52
CA PHE A 63 11.71 6.67 10.98
C PHE A 63 11.11 6.71 12.39
N TRP A 64 10.51 5.61 12.85
CA TRP A 64 10.00 5.50 14.20
C TRP A 64 11.12 5.50 15.25
N PHE A 65 12.24 4.85 14.94
CA PHE A 65 13.41 4.73 15.82
C PHE A 65 14.41 5.87 15.63
N ILE A 66 14.79 6.20 14.38
CA ILE A 66 15.85 7.18 14.08
C ILE A 66 15.40 8.62 14.41
N ARG A 67 14.11 8.93 14.21
CA ARG A 67 13.52 10.25 14.46
C ARG A 67 14.35 11.44 13.91
N PRO A 68 14.65 11.46 12.60
CA PRO A 68 15.56 12.46 12.02
C PRO A 68 14.95 13.87 11.91
N PHE A 69 13.66 14.06 12.22
CA PHE A 69 12.98 15.35 12.07
C PHE A 69 12.66 15.99 13.42
N PRO A 70 12.61 17.33 13.50
CA PRO A 70 12.30 18.01 14.74
C PRO A 70 10.86 17.72 15.21
N PRO A 71 10.65 17.53 16.53
CA PRO A 71 9.34 17.32 17.09
C PRO A 71 8.38 18.49 16.81
N ALA A 72 7.07 18.23 16.82
CA ALA A 72 6.09 19.29 16.68
C ALA A 72 6.17 20.25 17.88
N LYS A 73 6.34 21.56 17.60
CA LYS A 73 6.44 22.61 18.62
C LYS A 73 5.14 22.82 19.40
N THR A 74 3.99 22.47 18.83
CA THR A 74 2.67 22.62 19.44
C THR A 74 1.81 21.38 19.26
N LEU A 75 0.86 21.17 20.18
CA LEU A 75 -0.10 20.07 20.10
C LEU A 75 -0.93 20.13 18.81
N GLN A 76 -1.31 21.34 18.37
CA GLN A 76 -2.09 21.55 17.15
C GLN A 76 -1.26 21.21 15.90
N ALA A 77 0.03 21.56 15.86
CA ALA A 77 0.94 21.15 14.79
C ALA A 77 1.08 19.63 14.73
N GLY A 78 1.20 18.96 15.89
CA GLY A 78 1.24 17.50 15.97
C GLY A 78 -0.06 16.84 15.46
N LYS A 79 -1.22 17.41 15.78
CA LYS A 79 -2.51 16.96 15.24
C LYS A 79 -2.57 17.12 13.71
N ARG A 80 -2.18 18.29 13.17
CA ARG A 80 -2.16 18.54 11.72
C ARG A 80 -1.23 17.58 10.97
N ARG A 81 -0.01 17.34 11.48
CA ARG A 81 0.93 16.37 10.89
C ARG A 81 0.32 14.96 10.84
N PHE A 82 -0.35 14.54 11.92
CA PHE A 82 -1.05 13.25 11.94
C PHE A 82 -2.21 13.21 10.95
N THR A 83 -3.08 14.22 10.92
CA THR A 83 -4.21 14.29 10.00
C THR A 83 -3.75 14.22 8.54
N LEU A 84 -2.69 14.96 8.19
CA LEU A 84 -2.14 14.90 6.84
C LEU A 84 -1.60 13.50 6.52
N ALA A 85 -0.82 12.91 7.44
CA ALA A 85 -0.26 11.57 7.25
C ALA A 85 -1.35 10.48 7.10
N ILE A 86 -2.41 10.51 7.91
CA ILE A 86 -3.50 9.53 7.81
C ILE A 86 -4.32 9.74 6.53
N CYS A 87 -4.64 10.98 6.15
CA CYS A 87 -5.37 11.26 4.92
C CYS A 87 -4.58 10.82 3.69
N CYS A 88 -3.29 11.17 3.60
CA CYS A 88 -2.44 10.74 2.50
C CYS A 88 -2.30 9.21 2.45
N THR A 89 -2.12 8.56 3.62
CA THR A 89 -2.00 7.11 3.70
C THR A 89 -3.29 6.42 3.26
N LEU A 90 -4.45 6.86 3.74
CA LEU A 90 -5.74 6.29 3.34
C LEU A 90 -5.99 6.48 1.86
N LEU A 91 -5.80 7.71 1.35
CA LEU A 91 -5.98 8.00 -0.07
C LEU A 91 -5.09 7.13 -0.95
N PHE A 92 -3.80 7.01 -0.60
CA PHE A 92 -2.86 6.15 -1.31
C PHE A 92 -3.32 4.69 -1.34
N ASN A 93 -3.66 4.13 -0.18
CA ASN A 93 -4.06 2.72 -0.09
C ASN A 93 -5.38 2.44 -0.82
N VAL A 94 -6.33 3.38 -0.78
CA VAL A 94 -7.57 3.28 -1.57
C VAL A 94 -7.27 3.31 -3.07
N ILE A 95 -6.36 4.19 -3.52
CA ILE A 95 -5.94 4.24 -4.92
C ILE A 95 -5.25 2.93 -5.33
N VAL A 96 -4.34 2.40 -4.51
CA VAL A 96 -3.65 1.12 -4.79
C VAL A 96 -4.66 -0.02 -4.92
N LEU A 97 -5.58 -0.15 -3.96
CA LEU A 97 -6.63 -1.17 -4.00
C LEU A 97 -7.52 -1.01 -5.24
N PHE A 98 -7.91 0.22 -5.56
CA PHE A 98 -8.70 0.51 -6.76
C PHE A 98 -7.95 0.10 -8.03
N ILE A 99 -6.69 0.51 -8.19
CA ILE A 99 -5.89 0.17 -9.37
C ILE A 99 -5.69 -1.35 -9.50
N ILE A 100 -5.40 -2.06 -8.39
CA ILE A 100 -5.27 -3.54 -8.44
C ILE A 100 -6.63 -4.18 -8.79
N SER A 101 -7.74 -3.66 -8.25
CA SER A 101 -9.08 -4.18 -8.58
C SER A 101 -9.48 -3.97 -10.05
N GLN A 102 -8.92 -2.96 -10.73
CA GLN A 102 -9.16 -2.75 -12.16
C GLN A 102 -8.63 -3.91 -13.02
N VAL A 103 -7.63 -4.65 -12.54
CA VAL A 103 -7.14 -5.86 -13.23
C VAL A 103 -8.25 -6.90 -13.36
N TYR A 104 -9.12 -7.00 -12.35
CA TYR A 104 -10.26 -7.91 -12.40
C TYR A 104 -11.32 -7.47 -13.42
N TRP A 105 -11.66 -6.18 -13.46
CA TRP A 105 -12.72 -5.67 -14.35
C TRP A 105 -12.29 -5.56 -15.81
N ASN A 106 -11.03 -5.25 -16.07
CA ASN A 106 -10.51 -5.08 -17.42
C ASN A 106 -9.81 -6.34 -17.96
N TYR A 107 -9.94 -7.46 -17.27
CA TYR A 107 -9.38 -8.71 -17.75
C TYR A 107 -10.07 -9.13 -19.05
N GLN A 108 -9.28 -9.14 -20.11
CA GLN A 108 -9.66 -9.70 -21.40
C GLN A 108 -8.95 -11.04 -21.58
N GLU A 109 -9.63 -12.00 -22.19
CA GLU A 109 -9.05 -13.31 -22.47
C GLU A 109 -7.75 -13.16 -23.30
N GLY A 110 -6.71 -13.87 -22.86
CA GLY A 110 -5.38 -13.81 -23.48
C GLY A 110 -4.47 -12.69 -22.96
N THR A 111 -4.93 -11.83 -22.03
CA THR A 111 -4.05 -10.85 -21.37
C THR A 111 -3.30 -11.46 -20.19
N ASN A 112 -2.03 -11.08 -20.03
CA ASN A 112 -1.20 -11.56 -18.93
C ASN A 112 -1.57 -10.85 -17.61
N ALA A 113 -2.40 -11.50 -16.80
CA ALA A 113 -2.86 -10.94 -15.53
C ALA A 113 -1.71 -10.55 -14.57
N ILE A 114 -0.56 -11.24 -14.63
CA ILE A 114 0.61 -10.92 -13.79
C ILE A 114 1.23 -9.58 -14.24
N GLU A 115 1.32 -9.36 -15.56
CA GLU A 115 1.80 -8.11 -16.14
C GLU A 115 0.89 -6.94 -15.77
N ASN A 116 -0.44 -7.14 -15.87
CA ASN A 116 -1.43 -6.14 -15.45
C ASN A 116 -1.31 -5.79 -13.95
N ILE A 117 -1.04 -6.77 -13.07
CA ILE A 117 -0.78 -6.52 -11.64
C ILE A 117 0.51 -5.72 -11.46
N ASN A 118 1.55 -6.04 -12.22
CA ASN A 118 2.83 -5.34 -12.14
C ASN A 118 2.72 -3.88 -12.61
N ASP A 119 1.98 -3.63 -13.68
CA ASP A 119 1.72 -2.28 -14.20
C ASP A 119 0.85 -1.48 -13.23
N ALA A 120 -0.19 -2.09 -12.69
CA ALA A 120 -1.02 -1.53 -11.63
C ALA A 120 -0.18 -1.07 -10.43
N VAL A 121 0.73 -1.93 -9.97
CA VAL A 121 1.63 -1.63 -8.86
C VAL A 121 2.65 -0.55 -9.23
N THR A 122 3.18 -0.55 -10.45
CA THR A 122 4.13 0.47 -10.93
C THR A 122 3.44 1.84 -11.00
N MET A 123 2.20 1.89 -11.47
CA MET A 123 1.40 3.11 -11.47
C MET A 123 1.13 3.59 -10.04
N ALA A 124 0.79 2.68 -9.12
CA ALA A 124 0.64 2.99 -7.70
C ALA A 124 1.95 3.51 -7.08
N ALA A 125 3.11 2.99 -7.49
CA ALA A 125 4.42 3.44 -7.02
C ALA A 125 4.70 4.90 -7.41
N TRP A 126 4.16 5.44 -8.49
CA TRP A 126 4.30 6.87 -8.80
C TRP A 126 3.59 7.77 -7.78
N PHE A 127 2.49 7.32 -7.19
CA PHE A 127 1.82 8.03 -6.10
C PHE A 127 2.62 8.00 -4.79
N SER A 128 3.68 7.18 -4.71
CA SER A 128 4.56 7.08 -3.53
C SER A 128 5.27 8.37 -3.19
N PHE A 129 5.66 9.15 -4.21
CA PHE A 129 6.45 10.37 -4.06
C PHE A 129 5.73 11.44 -3.23
N VAL A 130 4.40 11.42 -3.21
CA VAL A 130 3.59 12.35 -2.42
C VAL A 130 3.47 11.89 -0.96
N VAL A 131 3.30 10.57 -0.76
CA VAL A 131 2.90 10.01 0.53
C VAL A 131 4.10 9.69 1.42
N ALA A 132 5.23 9.30 0.82
CA ALA A 132 6.44 8.94 1.56
C ALA A 132 7.02 10.13 2.36
N PRO A 133 7.17 11.35 1.81
CA PRO A 133 7.69 12.49 2.58
C PRO A 133 6.78 12.90 3.74
N VAL A 134 5.47 12.88 3.53
CA VAL A 134 4.48 13.22 4.57
C VAL A 134 4.55 12.24 5.74
N ASN A 135 4.63 10.94 5.44
CA ASN A 135 4.77 9.90 6.45
C ASN A 135 6.12 9.95 7.16
N ALA A 136 7.22 10.13 6.42
CA ALA A 136 8.56 10.28 6.99
C ALA A 136 8.61 11.46 7.97
N PHE A 137 8.06 12.61 7.58
CA PHE A 137 7.99 13.80 8.42
C PHE A 137 7.15 13.60 9.69
N TYR A 138 6.04 12.86 9.59
CA TYR A 138 5.22 12.54 10.76
C TYR A 138 5.91 11.56 11.72
N PHE A 139 6.39 10.42 11.22
CA PHE A 139 7.02 9.39 12.06
C PHE A 139 8.33 9.87 12.68
N GLY A 140 9.15 10.52 11.86
CA GLY A 140 10.46 11.00 12.25
C GLY A 140 10.45 12.28 13.09
N GLY A 141 9.35 13.03 13.09
CA GLY A 141 9.22 14.32 13.80
C GLY A 141 8.09 14.36 14.84
N SER A 142 7.60 13.22 15.31
CA SER A 142 6.60 13.19 16.39
C SER A 142 7.29 12.97 17.73
N SER A 143 7.18 13.99 18.58
CA SER A 143 7.35 13.87 20.03
C SER A 143 6.32 12.86 20.55
N SER A 144 6.81 11.93 21.37
CA SER A 144 6.09 10.78 21.93
C SER A 144 4.97 11.17 22.87
#